data_AF-A0A832R6M2-F1
#
_entry.id   AF-A0A832R6M2-F1
#
_cell.length_a   1.000
_cell.length_b   1.000
_cell.length_c   1.000
_cell.angle_alpha   90.00
_cell.angle_beta   90.00
_cell.angle_gamma   90.00
#
_symmetry.space_group_name_H-M   'P 1'
#
loop_
_entity.id
_entity.type
_entity.pdbx_description
1 polymer ?
#
loop_
_entity_poly.entity_id
_entity_poly.type
_entity_poly.pdbx_seq_one_letter_code
_entity_poly.pdbx_strand_id
1 'polypeptide(L)'
;MHISTLISVEELQTLLGAPHVRLFDCRFNLADPVAGRSAWQQERLPGALHADMERDLSLPHRPGRSGRHPLPERSAWVDRVGAWGILPTDLVVCYDDAGGAGAARLWWMLLWAG
;
A
#
# COMPACT_ATOMS: atom_id res chain seq x y z
N MET A 1 -14.89 -14.34 -10.69
CA MET A 1 -14.89 -13.46 -9.50
C MET A 1 -15.10 -12.04 -9.96
N HIS A 2 -16.18 -11.39 -9.52
CA HIS A 2 -16.32 -9.95 -9.69
C HIS A 2 -15.44 -9.32 -8.60
N ILE A 3 -14.27 -8.80 -8.96
CA ILE A 3 -13.41 -8.12 -8.00
C ILE A 3 -13.98 -6.71 -7.83
N SER A 4 -14.63 -6.47 -6.69
CA SER A 4 -14.97 -5.10 -6.30
C SER A 4 -13.70 -4.38 -5.88
N THR A 5 -13.47 -3.19 -6.42
CA THR A 5 -12.31 -2.34 -6.05
C THR A 5 -12.36 -1.88 -4.59
N LEU A 6 -13.56 -1.84 -4.00
CA LEU A 6 -13.80 -1.44 -2.62
C LEU A 6 -14.49 -2.57 -1.86
N ILE A 7 -14.13 -2.72 -0.59
CA ILE A 7 -14.77 -3.61 0.37
C ILE A 7 -15.20 -2.82 1.60
N SER A 8 -16.22 -3.29 2.30
CA SER A 8 -16.67 -2.72 3.58
C SER A 8 -15.80 -3.19 4.74
N VAL A 9 -15.97 -2.54 5.90
CA VAL A 9 -15.28 -2.93 7.14
C VAL A 9 -15.75 -4.32 7.58
N GLU A 10 -17.04 -4.59 7.46
CA GLU A 10 -17.66 -5.88 7.80
C GLU A 10 -17.10 -7.00 6.92
N GLU A 11 -16.97 -6.76 5.61
CA GLU A 11 -16.33 -7.70 4.69
C GLU A 11 -14.87 -7.95 5.10
N LEU A 12 -14.10 -6.90 5.38
CA LEU A 12 -12.71 -7.05 5.82
C LEU A 12 -12.61 -7.84 7.13
N GLN A 13 -13.50 -7.62 8.10
CA GLN A 13 -13.51 -8.37 9.36
C GLN A 13 -13.61 -9.88 9.14
N THR A 14 -14.39 -10.33 8.15
CA THR A 14 -14.49 -11.76 7.80
C THR A 14 -13.24 -12.33 7.15
N LEU A 15 -12.38 -11.48 6.58
CA LEU A 15 -11.17 -11.84 5.86
C LEU A 15 -9.91 -11.80 6.73
N LEU A 16 -9.97 -11.13 7.91
CA LEU A 16 -8.82 -10.97 8.78
C LEU A 16 -8.25 -12.32 9.21
N GLY A 17 -6.94 -12.49 9.01
CA GLY A 17 -6.21 -13.71 9.35
C GLY A 17 -6.30 -14.85 8.32
N ALA A 18 -7.07 -14.69 7.23
CA ALA A 18 -7.08 -15.68 6.16
C ALA A 18 -5.70 -15.76 5.47
N PRO A 19 -5.20 -16.97 5.13
CA PRO A 19 -3.83 -17.17 4.67
C PRO A 19 -3.50 -16.53 3.31
N HIS A 20 -4.52 -16.25 2.49
CA HIS A 20 -4.40 -15.63 1.17
C HIS A 20 -4.76 -14.14 1.17
N VAL A 21 -4.92 -13.52 2.34
CA VAL A 21 -5.23 -12.09 2.46
C VAL A 21 -3.95 -11.35 2.84
N ARG A 22 -3.57 -10.37 2.02
CA ARG A 22 -2.43 -9.48 2.25
C ARG A 22 -2.95 -8.09 2.58
N LEU A 23 -2.81 -7.70 3.83
CA LEU A 23 -3.32 -6.43 4.33
C LEU A 23 -2.21 -5.38 4.38
N PHE A 24 -2.47 -4.21 3.83
CA PHE A 24 -1.53 -3.10 3.77
C PHE A 24 -2.09 -1.83 4.40
N ASP A 25 -1.36 -1.32 5.37
CA ASP A 25 -1.48 0.03 5.87
C ASP A 25 -0.71 0.99 4.95
N CYS A 26 -1.41 1.93 4.33
CA CYS A 26 -0.87 2.90 3.39
C CYS A 26 -0.93 4.32 3.95
N ARG A 27 -1.09 4.49 5.27
CA ARG A 27 -1.12 5.82 5.90
C ARG A 27 0.19 6.56 5.64
N PHE A 28 0.06 7.85 5.32
CA PHE A 28 1.18 8.77 5.09
C PHE A 28 0.74 10.21 5.38
N ASN A 29 1.71 11.11 5.58
CA ASN A 29 1.44 12.53 5.78
C ASN A 29 2.35 13.36 4.87
N LEU A 30 1.77 14.33 4.14
CA LEU A 30 2.52 15.17 3.19
C LEU A 30 3.53 16.11 3.87
N ALA A 31 3.30 16.48 5.12
CA ALA A 31 4.17 17.36 5.91
C ALA A 31 5.18 16.58 6.77
N ASP A 32 4.92 15.30 7.05
CA ASP A 32 5.77 14.44 7.86
C ASP A 32 5.96 13.05 7.22
N PRO A 33 7.12 12.82 6.55
CA PRO A 33 7.46 11.55 5.92
C PRO A 33 7.45 10.32 6.83
N VAL A 34 7.65 10.49 8.15
CA VAL A 34 7.73 9.35 9.07
C VAL A 34 6.41 9.05 9.77
N ALA A 35 5.42 9.95 9.69
CA ALA A 35 4.15 9.83 10.41
C ALA A 35 3.43 8.51 10.13
N GLY A 36 3.37 8.08 8.86
CA GLY A 36 2.71 6.82 8.48
C GLY A 36 3.33 5.59 9.14
N ARG A 37 4.67 5.52 9.15
CA ARG A 37 5.41 4.43 9.79
C ARG A 37 5.22 4.44 11.31
N SER A 38 5.28 5.62 11.92
CA SER A 38 5.05 5.79 13.36
C SER A 38 3.64 5.34 13.74
N ALA A 39 2.62 5.74 12.98
CA ALA A 39 1.23 5.35 13.20
C ALA A 39 1.06 3.83 13.10
N TRP A 40 1.62 3.19 12.05
CA TRP A 40 1.60 1.74 11.88
C TRP A 40 2.30 0.96 13.01
N GLN A 41 3.37 1.53 13.59
CA GLN A 41 4.06 0.94 14.74
C GLN A 41 3.26 1.06 16.03
N GLN A 42 2.56 2.18 16.22
CA GLN A 42 1.71 2.43 17.39
C GLN A 42 0.46 1.56 17.37
N GLU A 43 -0.27 1.55 16.26
CA GLU A 43 -1.44 0.68 16.06
C GLU A 43 -1.62 0.32 14.59
N ARG A 44 -2.12 -0.88 14.34
CA ARG A 44 -2.45 -1.36 13.01
C ARG A 44 -3.42 -2.52 13.09
N LEU A 45 -4.08 -2.81 11.98
CA LEU A 45 -4.85 -4.04 11.86
C LEU A 45 -3.91 -5.26 12.00
N PRO A 46 -4.32 -6.34 12.67
CA PRO A 46 -3.50 -7.54 12.85
C PRO A 46 -2.97 -8.08 11.52
N GLY A 47 -1.65 -8.31 11.45
CA GLY A 47 -0.99 -8.82 10.24
C GLY A 47 -0.78 -7.79 9.13
N ALA A 48 -1.23 -6.54 9.27
CA ALA A 48 -1.03 -5.52 8.26
C ALA A 48 0.46 -5.18 8.09
N LEU A 49 0.93 -5.20 6.84
CA LEU A 49 2.23 -4.66 6.44
C LEU A 49 2.12 -3.16 6.19
N HIS A 50 3.21 -2.41 6.33
CA HIS A 50 3.24 -1.00 5.97
C HIS A 50 3.75 -0.84 4.53
N ALA A 51 2.98 -0.14 3.70
CA ALA A 51 3.40 0.31 2.39
C ALA A 51 3.79 1.78 2.48
N ASP A 52 5.09 2.04 2.54
CA ASP A 52 5.63 3.37 2.80
C ASP A 52 5.58 4.23 1.52
N MET A 53 4.86 5.35 1.56
CA MET A 53 4.70 6.24 0.41
C MET A 53 6.04 6.74 -0.15
N GLU A 54 7.00 7.03 0.72
CA GLU A 54 8.28 7.64 0.35
C GLU A 54 9.34 6.61 -0.02
N ARG A 55 9.29 5.42 0.59
CA ARG A 55 10.32 4.39 0.40
C ARG A 55 9.93 3.28 -0.57
N ASP A 56 8.64 2.98 -0.67
CA ASP A 56 8.15 1.80 -1.38
C ASP A 56 7.34 2.19 -2.62
N LEU A 57 6.49 3.22 -2.49
CA LEU A 57 5.54 3.62 -3.54
C LEU A 57 6.04 4.80 -4.41
N SER A 58 7.23 5.32 -4.08
CA SER A 58 7.82 6.47 -4.76
C SER A 58 9.34 6.43 -4.82
N LEU A 59 9.91 7.18 -5.77
CA LEU A 59 11.31 7.62 -5.72
C LEU A 59 11.43 8.95 -4.95
N PRO A 60 12.64 9.31 -4.48
CA PRO A 60 12.87 10.63 -3.89
C PRO A 60 12.47 11.77 -4.83
N HIS A 61 11.72 12.73 -4.29
CA HIS A 61 11.33 13.95 -5.01
C HIS A 61 12.56 14.73 -5.49
N ARG A 62 12.55 15.16 -6.77
CA ARG A 62 13.58 16.03 -7.36
C ARG A 62 12.94 17.35 -7.83
N PRO A 63 13.04 18.44 -7.05
CA PRO A 63 12.45 19.73 -7.40
C PRO A 63 12.83 20.20 -8.80
N GLY A 64 11.84 20.67 -9.56
CA GLY A 64 12.01 21.14 -10.94
C GLY A 64 12.28 20.03 -11.97
N ARG A 65 12.31 18.76 -11.57
CA ARG A 65 12.57 17.61 -12.46
C ARG A 65 11.51 16.51 -12.38
N SER A 66 10.77 16.42 -11.28
CA SER A 66 9.75 15.40 -11.06
C SER A 66 8.54 15.93 -10.31
N GLY A 67 7.44 15.16 -10.33
CA GLY A 67 6.36 15.31 -9.35
C GLY A 67 6.82 14.98 -7.92
N ARG A 68 5.93 15.18 -6.93
CA ARG A 68 6.20 14.94 -5.50
C ARG A 68 6.47 13.47 -5.18
N HIS A 69 5.73 12.55 -5.81
CA HIS A 69 5.81 11.10 -5.61
C HIS A 69 6.01 10.36 -6.94
N PRO A 70 7.19 10.49 -7.58
CA PRO A 70 7.49 9.81 -8.84
C PRO A 70 7.43 8.30 -8.66
N LEU A 71 6.99 7.56 -9.69
CA LEU A 71 6.93 6.10 -9.61
C LEU A 71 8.33 5.48 -9.46
N PRO A 72 8.47 4.37 -8.71
CA PRO A 72 9.68 3.56 -8.72
C PRO A 72 9.97 2.98 -10.11
N GLU A 73 11.22 2.59 -10.33
CA GLU A 73 11.57 1.76 -11.48
C GLU A 73 10.82 0.42 -11.41
N ARG A 74 10.42 -0.11 -12.57
CA ARG A 74 9.61 -1.33 -12.65
C ARG A 74 10.27 -2.52 -11.94
N SER A 75 11.57 -2.72 -12.11
CA SER A 75 12.34 -3.78 -11.45
C SER A 75 12.28 -3.66 -9.93
N ALA A 76 12.55 -2.47 -9.40
CA ALA A 76 12.48 -2.21 -7.96
C ALA A 76 11.06 -2.40 -7.40
N TRP A 77 10.03 -2.07 -8.19
CA TRP A 77 8.64 -2.34 -7.82
C TRP A 77 8.34 -3.84 -7.74
N VAL A 78 8.75 -4.63 -8.74
CA VAL A 78 8.58 -6.09 -8.74
C VAL A 78 9.31 -6.73 -7.56
N ASP A 79 10.55 -6.32 -7.29
CA ASP A 79 11.32 -6.80 -6.15
C ASP A 79 10.62 -6.49 -4.82
N ARG A 80 10.03 -5.29 -4.71
CA ARG A 80 9.25 -4.90 -3.52
C ARG A 80 8.00 -5.75 -3.34
N VAL A 81 7.21 -5.95 -4.40
CA VAL A 81 6.01 -6.80 -4.37
C VAL A 81 6.38 -8.23 -3.96
N GLY A 82 7.49 -8.76 -4.50
CA GLY A 82 8.03 -10.06 -4.11
C GLY A 82 8.48 -10.13 -2.64
N ALA A 83 9.13 -9.08 -2.14
CA ALA A 83 9.54 -9.00 -0.73
C ALA A 83 8.36 -8.94 0.25
N TRP A 84 7.20 -8.45 -0.20
CA TRP A 84 5.95 -8.54 0.56
C TRP A 84 5.28 -9.92 0.50
N GLY A 85 5.80 -10.85 -0.31
CA GLY A 85 5.27 -12.20 -0.45
C GLY A 85 3.90 -12.26 -1.11
N ILE A 86 3.54 -11.24 -1.91
CA ILE A 86 2.29 -11.21 -2.67
C ILE A 86 2.38 -12.24 -3.80
N LEU A 87 1.41 -13.16 -3.82
CA LEU A 87 1.24 -14.14 -4.89
C LEU A 87 0.07 -13.75 -5.81
N PRO A 88 0.02 -14.24 -7.07
CA PRO A 88 -1.11 -13.97 -7.98
C PRO A 88 -2.48 -14.46 -7.46
N THR A 89 -2.48 -15.38 -6.49
CA THR A 89 -3.69 -15.92 -5.85
C THR A 89 -4.13 -15.13 -4.62
N ASP A 90 -3.34 -14.17 -4.16
CA ASP A 90 -3.63 -13.42 -2.94
C ASP A 90 -4.67 -12.34 -3.20
N LEU A 91 -5.57 -12.14 -2.22
CA LEU A 91 -6.40 -10.95 -2.13
C LEU A 91 -5.62 -9.86 -1.39
N VAL A 92 -5.24 -8.81 -2.11
CA VAL A 92 -4.60 -7.65 -1.51
C VAL A 92 -5.65 -6.63 -1.07
N VAL A 93 -5.62 -6.26 0.20
CA VAL A 93 -6.46 -5.20 0.78
C VAL A 93 -5.55 -4.09 1.26
N CYS A 94 -5.81 -2.86 0.82
CA CYS A 94 -5.07 -1.67 1.23
C CYS A 94 -6.00 -0.65 1.89
N TYR A 95 -5.57 -0.05 2.99
CA TYR A 95 -6.31 0.98 3.71
C TYR A 95 -5.43 2.18 4.06
N ASP A 96 -6.06 3.32 4.33
CA ASP A 96 -5.42 4.49 4.94
C ASP A 96 -6.44 5.28 5.77
N ASP A 97 -6.01 6.40 6.34
CA ASP A 97 -6.80 7.34 7.15
C ASP A 97 -6.95 8.72 6.45
N ALA A 98 -6.65 8.79 5.16
CA ALA A 98 -6.53 10.03 4.39
C ALA A 98 -7.42 10.02 3.14
N GLY A 99 -8.63 9.46 3.26
CA GLY A 99 -9.62 9.45 2.18
C GLY A 99 -9.26 8.51 1.01
N GLY A 100 -8.39 7.53 1.23
CA GLY A 100 -8.00 6.53 0.24
C GLY A 100 -6.81 6.93 -0.63
N ALA A 101 -6.15 8.06 -0.39
CA ALA A 101 -5.06 8.53 -1.26
C ALA A 101 -3.86 7.57 -1.31
N GLY A 102 -3.46 7.01 -0.17
CA GLY A 102 -2.35 6.06 -0.07
C GLY A 102 -2.76 4.67 -0.53
N ALA A 103 -3.94 4.23 -0.11
CA ALA A 103 -4.52 2.95 -0.48
C ALA A 103 -4.74 2.86 -2.00
N ALA A 104 -5.34 3.88 -2.61
CA ALA A 104 -5.55 3.94 -4.05
C ALA A 104 -4.23 3.96 -4.83
N ARG A 105 -3.17 4.59 -4.30
CA ARG A 105 -1.84 4.55 -4.92
C ARG A 105 -1.30 3.12 -4.99
N LEU A 106 -1.32 2.39 -3.87
CA LEU A 106 -0.87 0.99 -3.86
C LEU A 106 -1.74 0.12 -4.77
N TRP A 107 -3.07 0.21 -4.65
CA TRP A 107 -4.01 -0.52 -5.50
C TRP A 107 -3.73 -0.30 -6.99
N TRP A 108 -3.57 0.97 -7.40
CA TRP A 108 -3.27 1.31 -8.79
C TRP A 108 -1.93 0.75 -9.24
N MET A 109 -0.89 0.82 -8.40
CA MET A 109 0.44 0.29 -8.74
C MET A 109 0.46 -1.24 -8.89
N LEU A 110 -0.37 -1.96 -8.13
CA LEU A 110 -0.53 -3.41 -8.26
C LEU A 110 -1.25 -3.81 -9.55
N LEU A 111 -2.20 -2.99 -10.03
CA LEU A 111 -2.84 -3.20 -11.34
C LEU A 111 -1.97 -2.77 -12.51
N TRP A 112 -1.21 -1.68 -12.32
CA TRP A 112 -0.29 -1.17 -13.32
C TRP A 112 0.85 -2.17 -13.56
N ALA A 113 1.42 -2.73 -12.48
CA ALA A 113 2.47 -3.76 -12.42
C ALA A 113 3.64 -3.62 -13.41
N GLY A 114 3.81 -2.43 -13.99
CA GLY A 114 4.75 -2.19 -15.08
C GLY A 114 4.09 -2.34 -16.43
#